data_AF-A0A4U8YYC6-F1
#
_entry.id   AF-A0A4U8YYC6-F1
#
_cell.length_a   1.000
_cell.length_b   1.000
_cell.length_c   1.000
_cell.angle_alpha   90.00
_cell.angle_beta   90.00
_cell.angle_gamma   90.00
#
_symmetry.space_group_name_H-M   'P 1'
#
loop_
_entity.id
_entity.type
_entity.pdbx_description
1 polymer ?
#
loop_
_entity_poly.entity_id
_entity_poly.type
_entity_poly.pdbx_seq_one_letter_code
_entity_poly.pdbx_strand_id
1 'polypeptide(L)'
;MRINAHTHIFNLASVFSSETLEILLRRVTEVDVPEVFKNDLQSLLEEALAKAGGYAEVESLVDAFVKKAALAERLKALDSGNSVALEFLGADEIAKAGALAVVEKLKKALSRDDAGRHNTIGDLLDFVLIGLKPGISAVTAHIMEQLNEDDLIVALMMDITSGGSNDAELFERQIQDTSDQVLRYPGRVLPFIAVNPLRDGHRHIMERALLSRGFVGVKLYPSLGYDVDSPEMHAVYDFCHPREIPILMHCTPGGFYAKASFQGNSEPRLWEPILKKYKGLKVCFGHFGGGENLCGAKIPTDSWTSQILSLMRDPDNTGVYADISFHTEPMEGGNGQAHYIGHLKELLHDPVLGSRILFGTDFWLVRTALSEASHWEYFEKALDDEGLFRQLTTNNPRGFLGFGDAPGTGGENMHHYVQFIKDHRGTMNPVSAANWIKDELQAQGADVNWTTTTPNARWNANNEAHVRLFWYLRDNQMGKKDRSSADFYTDAYFSVTRLQYWNKGFESSAIFYRKCEALAKGMDRYFRESKATYEKNANRAMALQKLVAALADEGSVFVDLASLCDELYNFSTEGA
;
A
#
# COMPACT_ATOMS: atom_id res chain seq x y z
N MET A 1 20.22 2.86 -4.92
CA MET A 1 19.07 3.61 -4.39
C MET A 1 18.30 4.23 -5.53
N ARG A 2 17.09 3.73 -5.80
CA ARG A 2 16.08 4.37 -6.67
C ARG A 2 14.90 4.81 -5.82
N ILE A 3 14.18 5.85 -6.23
CA ILE A 3 13.06 6.42 -5.47
C ILE A 3 11.82 6.39 -6.36
N ASN A 4 10.80 5.64 -5.92
CA ASN A 4 9.44 5.78 -6.43
C ASN A 4 8.76 6.94 -5.70
N ALA A 5 8.59 8.09 -6.37
CA ALA A 5 8.03 9.29 -5.74
C ALA A 5 6.50 9.25 -5.58
N HIS A 6 5.82 8.20 -6.03
CA HIS A 6 4.36 8.12 -6.00
C HIS A 6 3.89 6.68 -5.80
N THR A 7 3.57 6.32 -4.56
CA THR A 7 2.97 5.04 -4.19
C THR A 7 1.91 5.22 -3.10
N HIS A 8 1.07 4.22 -2.94
CA HIS A 8 0.04 4.09 -1.92
C HIS A 8 0.22 2.74 -1.21
N ILE A 9 0.23 2.80 0.12
CA ILE A 9 0.33 1.62 0.99
C ILE A 9 -0.93 1.41 1.84
N PHE A 10 -1.96 2.24 1.63
CA PHE A 10 -3.25 2.05 2.29
C PHE A 10 -3.90 0.75 1.77
N ASN A 11 -4.57 0.03 2.65
CA ASN A 11 -5.54 -0.99 2.26
C ASN A 11 -6.94 -0.37 2.34
N LEU A 12 -7.94 -1.04 1.77
CA LEU A 12 -9.29 -0.53 1.75
C LEU A 12 -9.82 -0.29 3.18
N ALA A 13 -9.54 -1.16 4.15
CA ALA A 13 -9.98 -0.98 5.54
C ALA A 13 -9.40 0.28 6.23
N SER A 14 -8.26 0.79 5.76
CA SER A 14 -7.63 2.00 6.32
C SER A 14 -8.16 3.32 5.74
N VAL A 15 -8.96 3.23 4.66
CA VAL A 15 -9.58 4.38 3.99
C VAL A 15 -11.10 4.25 3.85
N PHE A 16 -11.69 3.12 4.24
CA PHE A 16 -13.10 2.79 3.97
C PHE A 16 -14.06 3.70 4.73
N SER A 17 -14.62 4.65 4.00
CA SER A 17 -15.89 5.30 4.30
C SER A 17 -16.97 4.86 3.28
N SER A 18 -18.24 5.18 3.53
CA SER A 18 -19.33 4.99 2.55
C SER A 18 -19.03 5.66 1.20
N GLU A 19 -18.36 6.80 1.23
CA GLU A 19 -17.93 7.59 0.07
C GLU A 19 -16.81 6.88 -0.70
N THR A 20 -15.90 6.20 0.01
CA THR A 20 -14.80 5.43 -0.60
C THR A 20 -15.34 4.25 -1.42
N LEU A 21 -16.37 3.56 -0.91
CA LEU A 21 -17.03 2.50 -1.65
C LEU A 21 -17.66 3.03 -2.94
N GLU A 22 -18.43 4.12 -2.90
CA GLU A 22 -19.06 4.68 -4.11
C GLU A 22 -18.03 5.05 -5.19
N ILE A 23 -16.88 5.59 -4.79
CA ILE A 23 -15.80 5.96 -5.73
C ILE A 23 -15.10 4.71 -6.29
N LEU A 24 -14.84 3.69 -5.46
CA LEU A 24 -14.25 2.42 -5.91
C LEU A 24 -15.17 1.65 -6.84
N LEU A 25 -16.47 1.61 -6.54
CA LEU A 25 -17.50 1.01 -7.39
C LEU A 25 -17.53 1.69 -8.76
N ARG A 26 -17.44 3.01 -8.80
CA ARG A 26 -17.40 3.76 -10.06
C ARG A 26 -16.18 3.39 -10.91
N ARG A 27 -14.99 3.28 -10.31
CA ARG A 27 -13.78 2.80 -11.00
C ARG A 27 -13.97 1.39 -11.56
N VAL A 28 -14.55 0.48 -10.77
CA VAL A 28 -14.87 -0.89 -11.23
C VAL A 28 -15.82 -0.87 -12.43
N THR A 29 -16.80 0.04 -12.45
CA THR A 29 -17.73 0.17 -13.59
C THR A 29 -17.08 0.76 -14.85
N GLU A 30 -15.98 1.50 -14.71
CA GLU A 30 -15.24 2.11 -15.82
C GLU A 30 -14.24 1.16 -16.49
N VAL A 31 -13.86 0.04 -15.84
CA VAL A 31 -13.00 -0.99 -16.46
C VAL A 31 -13.76 -1.74 -17.57
N ASP A 32 -13.08 -2.03 -18.68
CA ASP A 32 -13.63 -2.80 -19.81
C ASP A 32 -13.71 -4.31 -19.50
N VAL A 33 -14.54 -4.66 -18.51
CA VAL A 33 -14.86 -6.04 -18.12
C VAL A 33 -16.37 -6.31 -18.29
N PRO A 34 -16.79 -7.58 -18.51
CA PRO A 34 -18.20 -7.89 -18.72
C PRO A 34 -19.07 -7.51 -17.50
N GLU A 35 -20.30 -7.06 -17.76
CA GLU A 35 -21.21 -6.49 -16.76
C GLU A 35 -21.49 -7.40 -15.55
N VAL A 36 -21.49 -8.71 -15.77
CA VAL A 36 -21.67 -9.71 -14.70
C VAL A 36 -20.57 -9.62 -13.64
N PHE A 37 -19.31 -9.40 -14.05
CA PHE A 37 -18.19 -9.25 -13.12
C PHE A 37 -18.26 -7.95 -12.33
N LYS A 38 -18.75 -6.88 -12.95
CA LYS A 38 -18.95 -5.58 -12.28
C LYS A 38 -19.95 -5.71 -11.13
N ASN A 39 -21.10 -6.34 -11.38
CA ASN A 39 -22.14 -6.56 -10.37
C ASN A 39 -21.68 -7.45 -9.22
N ASP A 40 -20.93 -8.52 -9.51
CA ASP A 40 -20.40 -9.41 -8.47
C ASP A 40 -19.30 -8.74 -7.65
N LEU A 41 -18.44 -7.94 -8.28
CA LEU A 41 -17.40 -7.19 -7.58
C LEU A 41 -18.00 -6.09 -6.70
N GLN A 42 -19.05 -5.43 -7.19
CA GLN A 42 -19.81 -4.47 -6.40
C GLN A 42 -20.38 -5.10 -5.13
N SER A 43 -21.06 -6.23 -5.27
CA SER A 43 -21.62 -6.97 -4.14
C SER A 43 -20.54 -7.38 -3.13
N LEU A 44 -19.36 -7.79 -3.61
CA LEU A 44 -18.23 -8.13 -2.74
C LEU A 44 -17.71 -6.92 -1.95
N LEU A 45 -17.52 -5.78 -2.61
CA LEU A 45 -17.01 -4.57 -1.95
C LEU A 45 -18.02 -4.03 -0.91
N GLU A 46 -19.32 -4.10 -1.22
CA GLU A 46 -20.41 -3.79 -0.29
C GLU A 46 -20.42 -4.74 0.93
N GLU A 47 -20.28 -6.05 0.72
CA GLU A 47 -20.21 -7.04 1.80
C GLU A 47 -18.93 -6.94 2.63
N ALA A 48 -17.79 -6.65 2.00
CA ALA A 48 -16.51 -6.45 2.69
C ALA A 48 -16.54 -5.20 3.58
N LEU A 49 -17.23 -4.14 3.14
CA LEU A 49 -17.48 -2.95 3.94
C LEU A 49 -18.36 -3.26 5.16
N ALA A 50 -19.45 -4.01 4.98
CA ALA A 50 -20.35 -4.39 6.06
C ALA A 50 -19.67 -5.24 7.15
N LYS A 51 -18.62 -5.97 6.76
CA LYS A 51 -17.82 -6.86 7.63
C LYS A 51 -16.46 -6.25 8.02
N ALA A 52 -16.22 -4.98 7.71
CA ALA A 52 -14.95 -4.31 7.93
C ALA A 52 -14.57 -4.35 9.43
N GLY A 53 -13.74 -5.32 9.78
CA GLY A 53 -13.38 -5.67 11.14
C GLY A 53 -12.63 -7.01 11.26
N GLY A 54 -12.84 -7.95 10.33
CA GLY A 54 -12.17 -9.26 10.31
C GLY A 54 -11.63 -9.68 8.95
N TYR A 55 -10.30 -9.72 8.79
CA TYR A 55 -9.61 -10.15 7.55
C TYR A 55 -10.03 -11.56 7.09
N ALA A 56 -10.28 -12.48 8.03
CA ALA A 56 -10.74 -13.84 7.74
C ALA A 56 -12.12 -13.88 7.05
N GLU A 57 -12.98 -12.90 7.30
CA GLU A 57 -14.28 -12.81 6.64
C GLU A 57 -14.14 -12.25 5.22
N VAL A 58 -13.20 -11.33 5.02
CA VAL A 58 -12.88 -10.73 3.72
C VAL A 58 -12.29 -11.76 2.76
N GLU A 59 -11.41 -12.63 3.24
CA GLU A 59 -10.86 -13.75 2.45
C GLU A 59 -11.98 -14.65 1.91
N SER A 60 -12.96 -15.01 2.75
CA SER A 60 -14.10 -15.83 2.33
C SER A 60 -14.99 -15.17 1.27
N LEU A 61 -15.04 -13.84 1.23
CA LEU A 61 -15.74 -13.09 0.20
C LEU A 61 -14.97 -13.14 -1.12
N VAL A 62 -13.65 -12.97 -1.07
CA VAL A 62 -12.78 -13.12 -2.25
C VAL A 62 -12.92 -14.52 -2.84
N ASP A 63 -12.93 -15.59 -2.01
CA ASP A 63 -13.22 -16.96 -2.47
C ASP A 63 -14.52 -17.04 -3.29
N ALA A 64 -15.57 -16.39 -2.80
CA ALA A 64 -16.90 -16.43 -3.42
C ALA A 64 -16.94 -15.68 -4.75
N PHE A 65 -16.30 -14.51 -4.83
CA PHE A 65 -16.18 -13.75 -6.07
C PHE A 65 -15.38 -14.51 -7.14
N VAL A 66 -14.24 -15.06 -6.76
CA VAL A 66 -13.38 -15.86 -7.65
C VAL A 66 -14.14 -17.07 -8.22
N LYS A 67 -14.97 -17.73 -7.40
CA LYS A 67 -15.85 -18.82 -7.85
C LYS A 67 -16.86 -18.38 -8.90
N LYS A 68 -17.51 -17.24 -8.69
CA LYS A 68 -18.48 -16.68 -9.65
C LYS A 68 -17.81 -16.25 -10.95
N ALA A 69 -16.66 -15.58 -10.83
CA ALA A 69 -15.85 -15.14 -11.95
C ALA A 69 -15.44 -16.30 -12.88
N ALA A 70 -14.95 -17.41 -12.30
CA ALA A 70 -14.59 -18.61 -13.05
C ALA A 70 -15.80 -19.27 -13.75
N LEU A 71 -16.99 -19.21 -13.13
CA LEU A 71 -18.22 -19.76 -13.70
C LEU A 71 -18.71 -18.93 -14.91
N ALA A 72 -18.64 -17.60 -14.81
CA ALA A 72 -19.05 -16.69 -15.88
C ALA A 72 -18.20 -16.85 -17.15
N GLU A 73 -16.87 -16.98 -17.03
CA GLU A 73 -16.00 -17.23 -18.20
C GLU A 73 -16.24 -18.62 -18.82
N ARG A 74 -16.48 -19.65 -18.00
CA ARG A 74 -16.86 -20.99 -18.52
C ARG A 74 -18.13 -20.94 -19.37
N LEU A 75 -19.12 -20.14 -18.99
CA LEU A 75 -20.36 -19.96 -19.75
C LEU A 75 -20.11 -19.19 -21.07
N LYS A 76 -19.21 -18.21 -21.08
CA LYS A 76 -18.86 -17.42 -22.26
C LYS A 76 -18.04 -18.21 -23.30
N ALA A 77 -17.16 -19.10 -22.83
CA ALA A 77 -16.43 -20.04 -23.69
C ALA A 77 -17.36 -21.06 -24.37
N LEU A 78 -18.45 -21.45 -23.70
CA LEU A 78 -19.49 -22.32 -24.29
C LEU A 78 -20.32 -21.62 -25.38
N ASP A 79 -20.57 -20.33 -25.24
CA ASP A 79 -21.37 -19.54 -26.20
C ASP A 79 -20.59 -19.07 -27.44
N SER A 80 -19.27 -18.91 -27.35
CA SER A 80 -18.46 -18.34 -28.45
C SER A 80 -17.91 -19.36 -29.44
N GLY A 81 -18.14 -20.66 -29.26
CA GLY A 81 -17.70 -21.73 -30.18
C GLY A 81 -16.18 -21.90 -30.30
N ASN A 82 -15.39 -21.00 -29.71
CA ASN A 82 -13.95 -21.12 -29.55
C ASN A 82 -13.71 -21.92 -28.28
N SER A 83 -13.32 -23.18 -28.45
CA SER A 83 -12.72 -23.96 -27.38
C SER A 83 -11.34 -23.37 -27.07
N VAL A 84 -11.29 -22.26 -26.32
CA VAL A 84 -10.10 -22.03 -25.49
C VAL A 84 -10.08 -23.20 -24.54
N ALA A 85 -9.08 -24.08 -24.68
CA ALA A 85 -8.85 -25.19 -23.77
C ALA A 85 -8.38 -24.64 -22.41
N LEU A 86 -9.28 -23.95 -21.73
CA LEU A 86 -9.17 -23.60 -20.34
C LEU A 86 -9.56 -24.87 -19.58
N GLU A 87 -8.58 -25.71 -19.26
CA GLU A 87 -8.70 -26.71 -18.18
C GLU A 87 -8.92 -25.96 -16.87
N PHE A 88 -10.11 -25.40 -16.68
CA PHE A 88 -10.55 -24.89 -15.40
C PHE A 88 -10.93 -26.09 -14.54
N LEU A 89 -10.45 -26.06 -13.31
CA LEU A 89 -10.90 -26.91 -12.22
C LEU A 89 -12.44 -26.84 -12.11
N GLY A 90 -13.12 -27.98 -11.94
CA GLY A 90 -14.57 -28.04 -11.73
C GLY A 90 -15.02 -27.12 -10.58
N ALA A 91 -16.30 -26.73 -10.52
CA ALA A 91 -16.82 -25.93 -9.39
C ALA A 91 -16.53 -26.59 -8.02
N ASP A 92 -16.47 -27.92 -7.99
CA ASP A 92 -16.06 -28.73 -6.84
C ASP A 92 -14.54 -28.74 -6.57
N GLU A 93 -13.70 -28.56 -7.59
CA GLU A 93 -12.25 -28.43 -7.42
C GLU A 93 -11.81 -26.99 -7.10
N ILE A 94 -12.59 -25.97 -7.50
CA ILE A 94 -12.43 -24.58 -7.04
C ILE A 94 -12.74 -24.47 -5.53
N ALA A 95 -13.55 -25.37 -4.98
CA ALA A 95 -13.72 -25.49 -3.54
C ALA A 95 -12.51 -26.16 -2.84
N LYS A 96 -11.67 -26.91 -3.57
CA LYS A 96 -10.47 -27.63 -3.09
C LYS A 96 -9.15 -26.93 -3.41
N ALA A 97 -9.12 -25.89 -4.24
CA ALA A 97 -7.96 -25.04 -4.44
C ALA A 97 -8.23 -23.73 -3.68
N GLY A 98 -7.31 -23.30 -2.83
CA GLY A 98 -7.45 -22.09 -2.01
C GLY A 98 -7.67 -20.89 -2.90
N ALA A 99 -8.37 -19.88 -2.43
CA ALA A 99 -8.70 -18.76 -3.30
C ALA A 99 -7.45 -18.10 -3.89
N LEU A 100 -6.34 -18.01 -3.14
CA LEU A 100 -5.06 -17.58 -3.71
C LEU A 100 -4.57 -18.49 -4.85
N ALA A 101 -4.67 -19.82 -4.70
CA ALA A 101 -4.23 -20.78 -5.74
C ALA A 101 -5.17 -20.81 -6.95
N VAL A 102 -6.48 -20.62 -6.75
CA VAL A 102 -7.48 -20.48 -7.81
C VAL A 102 -7.31 -19.15 -8.52
N VAL A 103 -7.06 -18.07 -7.78
CA VAL A 103 -6.71 -16.75 -8.32
C VAL A 103 -5.42 -16.86 -9.14
N GLU A 104 -4.36 -17.48 -8.63
CA GLU A 104 -3.10 -17.62 -9.39
C GLU A 104 -3.27 -18.51 -10.63
N LYS A 105 -4.09 -19.57 -10.54
CA LYS A 105 -4.47 -20.38 -11.72
C LYS A 105 -5.34 -19.59 -12.70
N LEU A 106 -6.29 -18.78 -12.22
CA LEU A 106 -7.12 -17.88 -13.02
C LEU A 106 -6.27 -16.82 -13.69
N LYS A 107 -5.41 -16.12 -12.96
CA LYS A 107 -4.42 -15.17 -13.49
C LYS A 107 -3.60 -15.81 -14.59
N LYS A 108 -3.02 -16.99 -14.35
CA LYS A 108 -2.19 -17.71 -15.32
C LYS A 108 -2.98 -18.23 -16.53
N ALA A 109 -4.27 -18.54 -16.35
CA ALA A 109 -5.15 -18.99 -17.42
C ALA A 109 -5.65 -17.81 -18.27
N LEU A 110 -5.91 -16.67 -17.64
CA LEU A 110 -6.37 -15.42 -18.27
C LEU A 110 -5.20 -14.65 -18.90
N SER A 111 -3.98 -14.75 -18.35
CA SER A 111 -2.77 -14.12 -18.89
C SER A 111 -2.20 -14.81 -20.14
N ARG A 112 -2.77 -15.96 -20.57
CA ARG A 112 -2.27 -16.74 -21.71
C ARG A 112 -2.73 -16.20 -23.06
N ASP A 113 -3.85 -15.47 -23.12
CA ASP A 113 -4.37 -14.87 -24.36
C ASP A 113 -4.02 -13.38 -24.51
N ASP A 114 -3.55 -12.72 -23.45
CA ASP A 114 -3.37 -11.26 -23.39
C ASP A 114 -1.89 -10.83 -23.41
N ALA A 115 -1.14 -11.31 -24.40
CA ALA A 115 0.21 -10.81 -24.67
C ALA A 115 0.16 -9.32 -25.11
N GLY A 116 0.13 -8.41 -24.14
CA GLY A 116 0.27 -6.95 -24.34
C GLY A 116 -1.01 -6.12 -24.21
N ARG A 117 -2.07 -6.60 -23.54
CA ARG A 117 -3.26 -5.79 -23.22
C ARG A 117 -3.26 -5.34 -21.75
N HIS A 118 -3.48 -4.05 -21.53
CA HIS A 118 -3.71 -3.45 -20.20
C HIS A 118 -5.18 -3.62 -19.79
N ASN A 119 -5.48 -3.55 -18.48
CA ASN A 119 -6.82 -3.70 -17.90
C ASN A 119 -7.41 -5.12 -17.95
N THR A 120 -6.59 -6.14 -17.65
CA THR A 120 -7.07 -7.53 -17.65
C THR A 120 -7.90 -7.86 -16.39
N ILE A 121 -8.68 -8.94 -16.43
CA ILE A 121 -9.34 -9.49 -15.24
C ILE A 121 -8.30 -9.85 -14.16
N GLY A 122 -7.09 -10.26 -14.55
CA GLY A 122 -5.99 -10.55 -13.62
C GLY A 122 -5.54 -9.32 -12.83
N ASP A 123 -5.42 -8.18 -13.51
CA ASP A 123 -5.06 -6.89 -12.92
C ASP A 123 -6.14 -6.39 -11.95
N LEU A 124 -7.42 -6.53 -12.32
CA LEU A 124 -8.55 -6.23 -11.44
C LEU A 124 -8.58 -7.12 -10.19
N LEU A 125 -8.28 -8.41 -10.34
CA LEU A 125 -8.18 -9.34 -9.19
C LEU A 125 -7.02 -8.95 -8.28
N ASP A 126 -5.87 -8.59 -8.83
CA ASP A 126 -4.72 -8.14 -8.05
C ASP A 126 -4.99 -6.83 -7.30
N PHE A 127 -5.65 -5.88 -7.95
CA PHE A 127 -6.14 -4.66 -7.33
C PHE A 127 -6.98 -5.01 -6.08
N VAL A 128 -8.02 -5.84 -6.24
CA VAL A 128 -8.90 -6.25 -5.13
C VAL A 128 -8.11 -6.95 -4.02
N LEU A 129 -7.20 -7.87 -4.37
CA LEU A 129 -6.43 -8.65 -3.39
C LEU A 129 -5.47 -7.78 -2.57
N ILE A 130 -4.81 -6.81 -3.20
CA ILE A 130 -3.92 -5.89 -2.50
C ILE A 130 -4.74 -4.96 -1.61
N GLY A 131 -5.84 -4.42 -2.12
CA GLY A 131 -6.76 -3.59 -1.35
C GLY A 131 -7.36 -4.29 -0.13
N LEU A 132 -7.58 -5.60 -0.21
CA LEU A 132 -8.19 -6.37 0.87
C LEU A 132 -7.16 -6.99 1.84
N LYS A 133 -5.87 -6.73 1.69
CA LYS A 133 -4.84 -7.16 2.66
C LYS A 133 -5.18 -6.71 4.09
N PRO A 134 -4.68 -7.39 5.14
CA PRO A 134 -5.11 -7.16 6.53
C PRO A 134 -4.91 -5.73 7.05
N GLY A 135 -3.95 -5.00 6.48
CA GLY A 135 -3.61 -3.64 6.89
C GLY A 135 -2.48 -3.06 6.05
N ILE A 136 -2.15 -1.80 6.29
CA ILE A 136 -1.07 -1.05 5.62
C ILE A 136 0.25 -1.82 5.63
N SER A 137 0.56 -2.49 6.74
CA SER A 137 1.82 -3.21 6.88
C SER A 137 1.96 -4.41 5.93
N ALA A 138 0.85 -5.08 5.61
CA ALA A 138 0.84 -6.17 4.63
C ALA A 138 0.91 -5.65 3.18
N VAL A 139 0.29 -4.50 2.88
CA VAL A 139 0.45 -3.84 1.58
C VAL A 139 1.90 -3.38 1.40
N THR A 140 2.50 -2.81 2.45
CA THR A 140 3.89 -2.36 2.44
C THR A 140 4.87 -3.51 2.25
N ALA A 141 4.67 -4.64 2.96
CA ALA A 141 5.49 -5.84 2.72
C ALA A 141 5.40 -6.32 1.27
N HIS A 142 4.19 -6.32 0.69
CA HIS A 142 3.96 -6.77 -0.68
C HIS A 142 4.66 -5.92 -1.75
N ILE A 143 4.72 -4.59 -1.57
CA ILE A 143 5.53 -3.75 -2.48
C ILE A 143 7.02 -3.92 -2.21
N MET A 144 7.45 -4.01 -0.94
CA MET A 144 8.88 -4.16 -0.60
C MET A 144 9.52 -5.44 -1.15
N GLU A 145 8.74 -6.52 -1.30
CA GLU A 145 9.17 -7.77 -1.96
C GLU A 145 9.50 -7.59 -3.45
N GLN A 146 8.98 -6.54 -4.10
CA GLN A 146 9.18 -6.23 -5.51
C GLN A 146 10.29 -5.19 -5.76
N LEU A 147 10.90 -4.67 -4.68
CA LEU A 147 11.88 -3.60 -4.72
C LEU A 147 13.26 -4.10 -4.29
N ASN A 148 14.32 -3.48 -4.80
CA ASN A 148 15.68 -3.79 -4.33
C ASN A 148 15.88 -3.28 -2.89
N GLU A 149 16.85 -3.84 -2.18
CA GLU A 149 17.11 -3.56 -0.75
C GLU A 149 17.28 -2.08 -0.41
N ASP A 150 17.82 -1.29 -1.35
CA ASP A 150 18.10 0.15 -1.20
C ASP A 150 17.10 1.05 -1.96
N ASP A 151 16.03 0.48 -2.51
CA ASP A 151 14.98 1.27 -3.13
C ASP A 151 14.03 1.85 -2.09
N LEU A 152 13.51 3.04 -2.41
CA LEU A 152 12.67 3.87 -1.59
C LEU A 152 11.31 4.07 -2.26
N ILE A 153 10.28 4.21 -1.42
CA ILE A 153 8.95 4.64 -1.84
C ILE A 153 8.53 5.90 -1.08
N VAL A 154 7.84 6.79 -1.78
CA VAL A 154 7.06 7.85 -1.18
C VAL A 154 5.64 7.34 -1.01
N ALA A 155 5.25 7.12 0.24
CA ALA A 155 3.95 6.56 0.61
C ALA A 155 2.92 7.68 0.80
N LEU A 156 2.02 7.83 -0.16
CA LEU A 156 1.00 8.87 -0.19
C LEU A 156 -0.26 8.39 0.53
N MET A 157 -0.61 9.06 1.62
CA MET A 157 -1.89 8.80 2.31
C MET A 157 -3.08 9.32 1.51
N MET A 158 -4.28 8.88 1.89
CA MET A 158 -5.55 9.37 1.35
C MET A 158 -6.47 9.85 2.47
N ASP A 159 -7.13 11.00 2.27
CA ASP A 159 -8.14 11.55 3.19
C ASP A 159 -9.49 11.73 2.46
N ILE A 160 -10.20 10.60 2.31
CA ILE A 160 -11.54 10.54 1.72
C ILE A 160 -12.55 10.74 2.85
N THR A 161 -12.94 12.00 3.08
CA THR A 161 -13.80 12.39 4.19
C THR A 161 -14.99 13.22 3.72
N SER A 162 -16.13 13.10 4.42
CA SER A 162 -17.27 14.01 4.29
C SER A 162 -17.13 15.28 5.14
N GLY A 163 -16.01 15.42 5.86
CA GLY A 163 -15.68 16.58 6.70
C GLY A 163 -16.01 16.38 8.17
N GLY A 164 -15.54 17.32 9.01
CA GLY A 164 -15.70 17.25 10.46
C GLY A 164 -14.78 16.19 11.10
N SER A 165 -15.30 15.43 12.06
CA SER A 165 -14.53 14.49 12.90
C SER A 165 -15.10 13.07 13.00
N ASN A 166 -16.09 12.71 12.18
CA ASN A 166 -16.83 11.44 12.30
C ASN A 166 -15.94 10.20 12.05
N ASP A 167 -14.94 10.34 11.20
CA ASP A 167 -13.97 9.31 10.82
C ASP A 167 -12.58 9.55 11.46
N ALA A 168 -12.48 10.39 12.49
CA ALA A 168 -11.20 10.80 13.06
C ALA A 168 -10.37 9.62 13.61
N GLU A 169 -11.02 8.61 14.22
CA GLU A 169 -10.33 7.41 14.69
C GLU A 169 -9.78 6.56 13.56
N LEU A 170 -10.49 6.49 12.43
CA LEU A 170 -10.03 5.77 11.23
C LEU A 170 -8.81 6.49 10.63
N PHE A 171 -8.87 7.82 10.51
CA PHE A 171 -7.78 8.60 9.97
C PHE A 171 -6.53 8.57 10.87
N GLU A 172 -6.69 8.69 12.20
CA GLU A 172 -5.56 8.54 13.14
C GLU A 172 -4.92 7.16 13.02
N ARG A 173 -5.72 6.10 12.82
CA ARG A 173 -5.18 4.76 12.61
C ARG A 173 -4.38 4.66 11.31
N GLN A 174 -4.88 5.25 10.21
CA GLN A 174 -4.13 5.31 8.96
C GLN A 174 -2.79 6.04 9.14
N ILE A 175 -2.76 7.14 9.90
CA ILE A 175 -1.52 7.88 10.24
C ILE A 175 -0.57 6.99 11.05
N GLN A 176 -1.07 6.32 12.09
CA GLN A 176 -0.27 5.45 12.95
C GLN A 176 0.32 4.28 12.15
N ASP A 177 -0.53 3.53 11.44
CA ASP A 177 -0.13 2.36 10.68
C ASP A 177 0.88 2.72 9.58
N THR A 178 0.76 3.91 8.98
CA THR A 178 1.73 4.46 8.00
C THR A 178 3.05 4.85 8.67
N SER A 179 3.00 5.52 9.82
CA SER A 179 4.17 5.92 10.62
C SER A 179 4.95 4.69 11.11
N ASP A 180 4.27 3.61 11.49
CA ASP A 180 4.91 2.36 11.88
C ASP A 180 5.72 1.73 10.73
N GLN A 181 5.34 1.99 9.47
CA GLN A 181 6.13 1.52 8.31
C GLN A 181 7.45 2.27 8.16
N VAL A 182 7.57 3.50 8.67
CA VAL A 182 8.85 4.22 8.75
C VAL A 182 9.82 3.48 9.66
N LEU A 183 9.34 3.01 10.81
CA LEU A 183 10.16 2.26 11.78
C LEU A 183 10.45 0.84 11.32
N ARG A 184 9.52 0.22 10.58
CA ARG A 184 9.67 -1.11 10.02
C ARG A 184 10.62 -1.15 8.82
N TYR A 185 10.61 -0.09 8.02
CA TYR A 185 11.44 0.07 6.82
C TYR A 185 12.22 1.41 6.83
N PRO A 186 13.11 1.64 7.81
CA PRO A 186 13.80 2.91 7.99
C PRO A 186 14.53 3.34 6.72
N GLY A 187 14.28 4.57 6.29
CA GLY A 187 14.88 5.13 5.09
C GLY A 187 14.42 4.50 3.78
N ARG A 188 13.48 3.54 3.78
CA ARG A 188 12.84 3.01 2.56
C ARG A 188 11.41 3.50 2.38
N VAL A 189 10.69 3.79 3.46
CA VAL A 189 9.33 4.38 3.42
C VAL A 189 9.39 5.84 3.84
N LEU A 190 8.99 6.74 2.93
CA LEU A 190 8.98 8.19 3.11
C LEU A 190 7.54 8.71 2.96
N PRO A 191 6.74 8.76 4.04
CA PRO A 191 5.32 9.00 3.91
C PRO A 191 4.97 10.48 3.78
N PHE A 192 3.91 10.76 3.02
CA PHE A 192 3.30 12.07 2.88
C PHE A 192 1.92 12.06 3.54
N ILE A 193 1.66 13.02 4.43
CA ILE A 193 0.39 13.12 5.15
C ILE A 193 -0.68 13.70 4.22
N ALA A 194 -1.83 13.05 4.15
CA ALA A 194 -2.96 13.59 3.40
C ALA A 194 -3.55 14.79 4.13
N VAL A 195 -3.85 15.84 3.38
CA VAL A 195 -4.55 17.03 3.90
C VAL A 195 -5.83 17.24 3.11
N ASN A 196 -6.94 17.26 3.83
CA ASN A 196 -8.24 17.70 3.35
C ASN A 196 -8.76 18.81 4.29
N PRO A 197 -8.95 20.06 3.82
CA PRO A 197 -9.36 21.18 4.66
C PRO A 197 -10.78 21.02 5.24
N LEU A 198 -11.58 20.08 4.72
CA LEU A 198 -12.89 19.74 5.29
C LEU A 198 -12.78 19.03 6.65
N ARG A 199 -11.62 18.46 6.98
CA ARG A 199 -11.36 17.80 8.26
C ARG A 199 -11.05 18.82 9.36
N ASP A 200 -11.71 18.66 10.49
CA ASP A 200 -11.47 19.49 11.67
C ASP A 200 -10.02 19.33 12.14
N GLY A 201 -9.31 20.46 12.27
CA GLY A 201 -7.93 20.47 12.72
C GLY A 201 -6.91 19.89 11.72
N HIS A 202 -7.25 19.77 10.43
CA HIS A 202 -6.36 19.26 9.37
C HIS A 202 -4.92 19.82 9.46
N ARG A 203 -4.77 21.12 9.72
CA ARG A 203 -3.46 21.75 9.90
C ARG A 203 -2.69 21.18 11.09
N HIS A 204 -3.32 21.09 12.27
CA HIS A 204 -2.65 20.56 13.46
C HIS A 204 -2.26 19.08 13.28
N ILE A 205 -3.12 18.30 12.64
CA ILE A 205 -2.84 16.90 12.30
C ILE A 205 -1.62 16.80 11.37
N MET A 206 -1.57 17.63 10.33
CA MET A 206 -0.44 17.73 9.40
C MET A 206 0.86 18.11 10.11
N GLU A 207 0.85 19.17 10.92
CA GLU A 207 2.04 19.63 11.66
C GLU A 207 2.58 18.52 12.57
N ARG A 208 1.71 17.84 13.32
CA ARG A 208 2.11 16.71 14.17
C ARG A 208 2.69 15.56 13.35
N ALA A 209 2.13 15.25 12.18
CA ALA A 209 2.62 14.18 11.33
C ALA A 209 4.06 14.48 10.85
N LEU A 210 4.29 15.69 10.34
CA LEU A 210 5.57 16.15 9.79
C LEU A 210 6.65 16.31 10.87
N LEU A 211 6.29 16.81 12.06
CA LEU A 211 7.27 17.12 13.11
C LEU A 211 7.62 15.92 13.99
N SER A 212 6.72 14.94 14.15
CA SER A 212 6.90 13.92 15.18
C SER A 212 6.41 12.52 14.83
N ARG A 213 5.96 12.26 13.59
CA ARG A 213 5.46 10.92 13.18
C ARG A 213 6.19 10.37 11.96
N GLY A 214 7.33 10.93 11.58
CA GLY A 214 8.15 10.43 10.49
C GLY A 214 7.59 10.70 9.09
N PHE A 215 6.73 11.71 8.92
CA PHE A 215 6.28 12.16 7.60
C PHE A 215 7.22 13.21 7.02
N VAL A 216 7.43 13.18 5.71
CA VAL A 216 8.38 14.08 5.02
C VAL A 216 7.73 15.04 4.03
N GLY A 217 6.43 14.94 3.79
CA GLY A 217 5.72 15.77 2.82
C GLY A 217 4.19 15.73 3.00
N VAL A 218 3.49 16.44 2.12
CA VAL A 218 2.03 16.59 2.13
C VAL A 218 1.42 16.06 0.84
N LYS A 219 0.39 15.22 0.92
CA LYS A 219 -0.42 14.78 -0.23
C LYS A 219 -1.72 15.57 -0.28
N LEU A 220 -2.02 16.12 -1.46
CA LEU A 220 -3.28 16.78 -1.76
C LEU A 220 -4.07 16.01 -2.82
N TYR A 221 -5.39 16.05 -2.68
CA TYR A 221 -6.34 15.44 -3.61
C TYR A 221 -7.59 16.34 -3.75
N PRO A 222 -7.48 17.52 -4.39
CA PRO A 222 -8.53 18.56 -4.38
C PRO A 222 -9.87 18.12 -4.96
N SER A 223 -9.87 17.17 -5.90
CA SER A 223 -11.10 16.58 -6.44
C SER A 223 -11.95 15.83 -5.41
N LEU A 224 -11.43 15.59 -4.21
CA LEU A 224 -12.21 15.16 -3.04
C LEU A 224 -13.07 16.26 -2.41
N GLY A 225 -13.15 17.44 -3.04
CA GLY A 225 -14.21 18.42 -2.78
C GLY A 225 -13.77 19.73 -2.14
N TYR A 226 -12.50 20.11 -2.29
CA TYR A 226 -11.98 21.35 -1.75
C TYR A 226 -11.21 22.19 -2.77
N ASP A 227 -11.12 23.48 -2.50
CA ASP A 227 -10.39 24.46 -3.32
C ASP A 227 -8.97 24.65 -2.79
N VAL A 228 -7.98 24.60 -3.70
CA VAL A 228 -6.56 24.79 -3.40
C VAL A 228 -6.22 26.24 -3.02
N ASP A 229 -7.02 27.23 -3.44
CA ASP A 229 -6.77 28.65 -3.13
C ASP A 229 -7.61 29.13 -1.91
N SER A 230 -8.13 28.19 -1.11
CA SER A 230 -8.90 28.51 0.09
C SER A 230 -8.02 29.04 1.25
N PRO A 231 -8.57 29.85 2.18
CA PRO A 231 -7.83 30.30 3.37
C PRO A 231 -7.26 29.15 4.20
N GLU A 232 -7.97 28.03 4.29
CA GLU A 232 -7.56 26.81 4.98
C GLU A 232 -6.32 26.19 4.32
N MET A 233 -6.28 26.14 2.98
CA MET A 233 -5.13 25.66 2.23
C MET A 233 -3.95 26.64 2.26
N HIS A 234 -4.19 27.95 2.29
CA HIS A 234 -3.13 28.92 2.54
C HIS A 234 -2.42 28.69 3.88
N ALA A 235 -3.13 28.26 4.91
CA ALA A 235 -2.52 27.93 6.19
C ALA A 235 -1.59 26.69 6.11
N VAL A 236 -1.86 25.76 5.19
CA VAL A 236 -0.96 24.64 4.86
C VAL A 236 0.29 25.14 4.14
N TYR A 237 0.14 26.02 3.15
CA TYR A 237 1.26 26.59 2.41
C TYR A 237 2.16 27.47 3.27
N ASP A 238 1.59 28.27 4.16
CA ASP A 238 2.32 29.09 5.13
C ASP A 238 3.23 28.26 6.04
N PHE A 239 2.85 27.00 6.33
CA PHE A 239 3.68 26.07 7.08
C PHE A 239 4.77 25.43 6.22
N CYS A 240 4.41 24.95 5.03
CA CYS A 240 5.30 24.17 4.16
C CYS A 240 6.34 25.03 3.43
N HIS A 241 5.95 26.19 2.93
CA HIS A 241 6.79 27.05 2.09
C HIS A 241 8.13 27.44 2.73
N PRO A 242 8.18 28.05 3.94
CA PRO A 242 9.45 28.45 4.56
C PRO A 242 10.32 27.27 5.00
N ARG A 243 9.75 26.06 5.08
CA ARG A 243 10.44 24.82 5.51
C ARG A 243 10.84 23.95 4.33
N GLU A 244 10.54 24.38 3.12
CA GLU A 244 10.75 23.62 1.88
C GLU A 244 10.15 22.21 1.91
N ILE A 245 9.03 22.04 2.61
CA ILE A 245 8.35 20.74 2.71
C ILE A 245 7.64 20.46 1.38
N PRO A 246 7.91 19.31 0.74
CA PRO A 246 7.31 18.97 -0.54
C PRO A 246 5.81 18.68 -0.42
N ILE A 247 5.05 19.20 -1.39
CA ILE A 247 3.64 18.92 -1.59
C ILE A 247 3.50 18.10 -2.87
N LEU A 248 2.80 16.96 -2.84
CA LEU A 248 2.41 16.23 -4.04
C LEU A 248 0.90 16.29 -4.16
N MET A 249 0.40 16.74 -5.31
CA MET A 249 -1.02 16.87 -5.59
C MET A 249 -1.42 15.92 -6.72
N HIS A 250 -2.56 15.25 -6.56
CA HIS A 250 -3.20 14.55 -7.69
C HIS A 250 -3.49 15.50 -8.84
N CYS A 251 -3.01 15.22 -10.06
CA CYS A 251 -3.14 16.13 -11.19
C CYS A 251 -3.38 15.40 -12.53
N THR A 252 -4.51 14.71 -12.63
CA THR A 252 -5.09 14.24 -13.90
C THR A 252 -6.61 14.42 -13.85
N PRO A 253 -7.32 14.61 -14.99
CA PRO A 253 -8.78 14.71 -15.00
C PRO A 253 -9.51 13.49 -14.39
N GLY A 254 -8.86 12.32 -14.37
CA GLY A 254 -9.39 11.09 -13.78
C GLY A 254 -9.08 10.93 -12.28
N GLY A 255 -9.29 9.72 -11.76
CA GLY A 255 -8.99 9.36 -10.35
C GLY A 255 -10.18 9.49 -9.40
N PHE A 256 -9.90 9.67 -8.11
CA PHE A 256 -10.92 9.79 -7.07
C PHE A 256 -11.54 11.20 -7.07
N TYR A 257 -12.86 11.29 -7.09
CA TYR A 257 -13.54 12.57 -6.96
C TYR A 257 -14.84 12.44 -6.17
N ALA A 258 -15.06 13.37 -5.24
CA ALA A 258 -16.25 13.35 -4.38
C ALA A 258 -17.53 13.61 -5.20
N LYS A 259 -17.45 14.49 -6.21
CA LYS A 259 -18.51 14.79 -7.18
C LYS A 259 -17.89 15.13 -8.52
N ALA A 260 -18.59 14.85 -9.63
CA ALA A 260 -18.09 15.16 -10.97
C ALA A 260 -17.70 16.64 -11.14
N SER A 261 -18.43 17.55 -10.48
CA SER A 261 -18.13 18.99 -10.49
C SER A 261 -16.79 19.36 -9.85
N PHE A 262 -16.17 18.48 -9.06
CA PHE A 262 -14.91 18.73 -8.38
C PHE A 262 -13.69 18.19 -9.13
N GLN A 263 -13.86 17.48 -10.24
CA GLN A 263 -12.73 16.96 -11.04
C GLN A 263 -11.77 18.10 -11.45
N GLY A 264 -12.31 19.27 -11.79
CA GLY A 264 -11.54 20.45 -12.16
C GLY A 264 -10.75 21.10 -11.01
N ASN A 265 -10.96 20.71 -9.75
CA ASN A 265 -10.23 21.29 -8.61
C ASN A 265 -8.74 20.89 -8.63
N SER A 266 -8.38 19.88 -9.41
CA SER A 266 -7.00 19.40 -9.59
C SER A 266 -6.29 20.06 -10.78
N GLU A 267 -6.90 21.05 -11.44
CA GLU A 267 -6.36 21.68 -12.65
C GLU A 267 -5.11 22.55 -12.34
N PRO A 268 -4.00 22.43 -13.12
CA PRO A 268 -2.77 23.16 -12.85
C PRO A 268 -2.90 24.69 -12.80
N ARG A 269 -3.73 25.31 -13.66
CA ARG A 269 -3.88 26.77 -13.70
C ARG A 269 -4.36 27.37 -12.38
N LEU A 270 -5.04 26.59 -11.53
CA LEU A 270 -5.49 27.05 -10.21
C LEU A 270 -4.30 27.38 -9.28
N TRP A 271 -3.10 26.87 -9.58
CA TRP A 271 -1.89 27.13 -8.82
C TRP A 271 -1.15 28.40 -9.25
N GLU A 272 -1.51 29.04 -10.35
CA GLU A 272 -0.88 30.30 -10.77
C GLU A 272 -0.90 31.40 -9.70
N PRO A 273 -2.05 31.75 -9.05
CA PRO A 273 -2.05 32.75 -7.98
C PRO A 273 -1.29 32.28 -6.74
N ILE A 274 -1.34 30.99 -6.42
CA ILE A 274 -0.67 30.39 -5.27
C ILE A 274 0.85 30.51 -5.45
N LEU A 275 1.39 30.11 -6.60
CA LEU A 275 2.83 30.14 -6.88
C LEU A 275 3.37 31.57 -7.02
N LYS A 276 2.54 32.53 -7.47
CA LYS A 276 2.89 33.96 -7.41
C LYS A 276 3.06 34.47 -5.97
N LYS A 277 2.28 33.95 -5.03
CA LYS A 277 2.36 34.29 -3.60
C LYS A 277 3.49 33.55 -2.88
N TYR A 278 3.68 32.26 -3.18
CA TYR A 278 4.66 31.38 -2.55
C TYR A 278 5.76 30.97 -3.54
N LYS A 279 6.56 31.94 -3.97
CA LYS A 279 7.64 31.72 -4.95
C LYS A 279 8.63 30.66 -4.47
N GLY A 280 8.86 29.63 -5.27
CA GLY A 280 9.74 28.51 -4.89
C GLY A 280 9.09 27.47 -3.97
N LEU A 281 7.78 27.53 -3.70
CA LEU A 281 7.05 26.43 -3.04
C LEU A 281 7.28 25.12 -3.81
N LYS A 282 7.63 24.05 -3.08
CA LYS A 282 7.83 22.71 -3.65
C LYS A 282 6.49 22.01 -3.85
N VAL A 283 6.04 21.94 -5.11
CA VAL A 283 4.81 21.22 -5.50
C VAL A 283 5.09 20.28 -6.66
N CYS A 284 4.64 19.03 -6.55
CA CYS A 284 4.62 18.05 -7.63
C CYS A 284 3.19 17.85 -8.12
N PHE A 285 2.96 18.09 -9.41
CA PHE A 285 1.72 17.76 -10.12
C PHE A 285 1.79 16.30 -10.56
N GLY A 286 1.15 15.41 -9.80
CA GLY A 286 1.19 13.98 -10.05
C GLY A 286 0.51 13.58 -11.35
N HIS A 287 0.99 12.52 -12.00
CA HIS A 287 0.51 12.03 -13.31
C HIS A 287 0.69 13.03 -14.45
N PHE A 288 1.46 14.11 -14.27
CA PHE A 288 1.82 15.10 -15.29
C PHE A 288 0.68 15.60 -16.21
N GLY A 289 -0.57 15.64 -15.71
CA GLY A 289 -1.74 16.02 -16.51
C GLY A 289 -2.32 14.93 -17.42
N GLY A 290 -1.77 13.71 -17.44
CA GLY A 290 -2.18 12.55 -18.24
C GLY A 290 -1.09 12.09 -19.21
N GLY A 291 -0.74 10.81 -19.17
CA GLY A 291 0.33 10.21 -20.00
C GLY A 291 0.00 10.20 -21.49
N GLU A 292 -1.29 10.16 -21.85
CA GLU A 292 -1.80 10.23 -23.21
C GLU A 292 -1.35 11.50 -23.96
N ASN A 293 -1.11 12.59 -23.23
CA ASN A 293 -0.67 13.87 -23.80
C ASN A 293 0.74 13.78 -24.42
N LEU A 294 1.53 12.77 -24.04
CA LEU A 294 2.87 12.52 -24.59
C LEU A 294 2.83 11.48 -25.73
N CYS A 295 1.73 10.78 -25.97
CA CYS A 295 1.66 9.77 -27.03
C CYS A 295 1.41 10.36 -28.44
N GLY A 296 1.01 11.63 -28.51
CA GLY A 296 0.80 12.34 -29.77
C GLY A 296 2.09 12.81 -30.43
N ALA A 297 2.05 13.10 -31.74
CA ALA A 297 3.19 13.67 -32.46
C ALA A 297 3.65 15.03 -31.87
N LYS A 298 2.78 15.71 -31.13
CA LYS A 298 3.05 16.93 -30.37
C LYS A 298 2.26 16.87 -29.06
N ILE A 299 2.81 17.47 -28.01
CA ILE A 299 2.09 17.71 -26.75
C ILE A 299 0.97 18.75 -27.04
N PRO A 300 -0.31 18.47 -26.70
CA PRO A 300 -1.40 19.41 -26.94
C PRO A 300 -1.21 20.72 -26.18
N THR A 301 -1.44 21.86 -26.83
CA THR A 301 -1.16 23.21 -26.27
C THR A 301 -2.05 23.60 -25.09
N ASP A 302 -3.20 22.96 -24.99
CA ASP A 302 -4.33 23.26 -24.13
C ASP A 302 -4.57 22.15 -23.09
N SER A 303 -3.65 21.18 -23.01
CA SER A 303 -3.67 20.12 -21.99
C SER A 303 -3.14 20.60 -20.64
N TRP A 304 -3.47 19.85 -19.58
CA TRP A 304 -2.89 20.05 -18.25
C TRP A 304 -1.37 19.88 -18.27
N THR A 305 -0.82 18.95 -19.07
CA THR A 305 0.63 18.82 -19.28
C THR A 305 1.26 20.13 -19.75
N SER A 306 0.66 20.81 -20.73
CA SER A 306 1.17 22.11 -21.22
C SER A 306 1.07 23.21 -20.17
N GLN A 307 0.01 23.23 -19.35
CA GLN A 307 -0.09 24.16 -18.22
C GLN A 307 1.02 23.91 -17.19
N ILE A 308 1.28 22.65 -16.82
CA ILE A 308 2.36 22.26 -15.90
C ILE A 308 3.71 22.69 -16.46
N LEU A 309 4.00 22.40 -17.73
CA LEU A 309 5.23 22.82 -18.41
C LEU A 309 5.41 24.35 -18.38
N SER A 310 4.33 25.12 -18.55
CA SER A 310 4.36 26.58 -18.43
C SER A 310 4.71 27.02 -17.01
N LEU A 311 4.09 26.41 -15.99
CA LEU A 311 4.40 26.69 -14.59
C LEU A 311 5.85 26.35 -14.26
N MET A 312 6.38 25.23 -14.74
CA MET A 312 7.77 24.82 -14.51
C MET A 312 8.79 25.77 -15.17
N ARG A 313 8.47 26.32 -16.35
CA ARG A 313 9.37 27.24 -17.07
C ARG A 313 9.42 28.64 -16.48
N ASP A 314 8.43 29.03 -15.69
CA ASP A 314 8.46 30.32 -15.01
C ASP A 314 9.67 30.39 -14.06
N PRO A 315 10.54 31.40 -14.19
CA PRO A 315 11.74 31.52 -13.37
C PRO A 315 11.46 31.70 -11.88
N ASP A 316 10.28 32.19 -11.48
CA ASP A 316 9.87 32.30 -10.07
C ASP A 316 9.39 30.96 -9.47
N ASN A 317 9.10 29.97 -10.33
CA ASN A 317 8.53 28.68 -9.96
C ASN A 317 9.59 27.57 -9.87
N THR A 318 10.70 27.85 -9.17
CA THR A 318 11.84 26.91 -9.06
C THR A 318 11.50 25.58 -8.38
N GLY A 319 10.42 25.55 -7.59
CA GLY A 319 9.94 24.38 -6.85
C GLY A 319 8.81 23.60 -7.54
N VAL A 320 8.54 23.80 -8.83
CA VAL A 320 7.45 23.09 -9.53
C VAL A 320 7.94 21.82 -10.22
N TYR A 321 7.37 20.69 -9.85
CA TYR A 321 7.69 19.34 -10.32
C TYR A 321 6.46 18.66 -10.94
N ALA A 322 6.69 17.55 -11.65
CA ALA A 322 5.66 16.60 -12.05
C ALA A 322 6.19 15.18 -11.94
N ASP A 323 5.30 14.19 -11.76
CA ASP A 323 5.68 12.77 -11.82
C ASP A 323 4.94 12.04 -12.95
N ILE A 324 5.57 10.98 -13.47
CA ILE A 324 5.01 10.15 -14.54
C ILE A 324 4.26 8.92 -14.02
N SER A 325 3.78 8.97 -12.77
CA SER A 325 3.05 7.85 -12.18
C SER A 325 1.73 7.59 -12.90
N PHE A 326 1.30 6.33 -12.92
CA PHE A 326 0.12 5.88 -13.67
C PHE A 326 0.20 6.06 -15.20
N HIS A 327 1.33 6.46 -15.78
CA HIS A 327 1.49 6.55 -17.24
C HIS A 327 1.67 5.15 -17.84
N THR A 328 0.59 4.53 -18.29
CA THR A 328 0.58 3.19 -18.88
C THR A 328 0.33 3.20 -20.39
N GLU A 329 -0.13 4.32 -20.95
CA GLU A 329 -0.38 4.54 -22.37
C GLU A 329 0.81 4.17 -23.28
N PRO A 330 2.08 4.52 -22.96
CA PRO A 330 3.18 4.19 -23.85
C PRO A 330 3.48 2.69 -23.93
N MET A 331 2.90 1.88 -23.04
CA MET A 331 3.10 0.43 -23.02
C MET A 331 2.19 -0.30 -24.02
N GLU A 332 1.24 0.39 -24.66
CA GLU A 332 0.43 -0.15 -25.77
C GLU A 332 1.25 -0.35 -27.06
N GLY A 333 2.44 0.26 -27.14
CA GLY A 333 3.36 0.12 -28.26
C GLY A 333 3.06 1.06 -29.44
N GLY A 334 3.65 0.74 -30.59
CA GLY A 334 3.47 1.50 -31.83
C GLY A 334 4.00 2.94 -31.79
N ASN A 335 3.35 3.84 -32.54
CA ASN A 335 3.78 5.24 -32.64
C ASN A 335 3.60 6.00 -31.31
N GLY A 336 2.60 5.63 -30.50
CA GLY A 336 2.35 6.26 -29.20
C GLY A 336 3.54 6.09 -28.25
N GLN A 337 4.06 4.86 -28.16
CA GLN A 337 5.29 4.57 -27.41
C GLN A 337 6.48 5.41 -27.89
N ALA A 338 6.72 5.43 -29.21
CA ALA A 338 7.86 6.15 -29.78
C ALA A 338 7.79 7.65 -29.51
N HIS A 339 6.61 8.26 -29.67
CA HIS A 339 6.40 9.67 -29.33
C HIS A 339 6.60 9.92 -27.84
N TYR A 340 5.99 9.12 -26.97
CA TYR A 340 6.08 9.30 -25.52
C TYR A 340 7.53 9.29 -25.06
N ILE A 341 8.29 8.27 -25.46
CA ILE A 341 9.69 8.14 -25.06
C ILE A 341 10.54 9.25 -25.67
N GLY A 342 10.25 9.66 -26.91
CA GLY A 342 10.88 10.82 -27.55
C GLY A 342 10.67 12.11 -26.75
N HIS A 343 9.41 12.46 -26.45
CA HIS A 343 9.07 13.64 -25.65
C HIS A 343 9.67 13.57 -24.25
N LEU A 344 9.59 12.43 -23.56
CA LEU A 344 10.18 12.28 -22.24
C LEU A 344 11.69 12.51 -22.26
N LYS A 345 12.41 11.98 -23.26
CA LYS A 345 13.84 12.25 -23.44
C LYS A 345 14.12 13.72 -23.73
N GLU A 346 13.34 14.37 -24.59
CA GLU A 346 13.48 15.81 -24.87
C GLU A 346 13.29 16.65 -23.60
N LEU A 347 12.27 16.33 -22.80
CA LEU A 347 11.98 17.00 -21.54
C LEU A 347 13.08 16.76 -20.49
N LEU A 348 13.65 15.55 -20.41
CA LEU A 348 14.73 15.24 -19.48
C LEU A 348 16.06 15.89 -19.86
N HIS A 349 16.29 16.19 -21.14
CA HIS A 349 17.45 16.95 -21.61
C HIS A 349 17.30 18.47 -21.47
N ASP A 350 16.08 18.98 -21.30
CA ASP A 350 15.84 20.42 -21.11
C ASP A 350 16.48 20.89 -19.78
N PRO A 351 17.27 21.98 -19.79
CA PRO A 351 18.05 22.41 -18.63
C PRO A 351 17.20 22.88 -17.44
N VAL A 352 15.94 23.25 -17.67
CA VAL A 352 15.00 23.67 -16.62
C VAL A 352 14.13 22.48 -16.23
N LEU A 353 13.46 21.88 -17.20
CA LEU A 353 12.44 20.85 -16.97
C LEU A 353 13.05 19.53 -16.52
N GLY A 354 14.23 19.18 -17.04
CA GLY A 354 14.81 17.87 -16.86
C GLY A 354 15.09 17.53 -15.40
N SER A 355 15.38 18.53 -14.57
CA SER A 355 15.62 18.35 -13.12
C SER A 355 14.34 18.20 -12.28
N ARG A 356 13.16 18.29 -12.91
CA ARG A 356 11.87 18.48 -12.23
C ARG A 356 10.80 17.45 -12.60
N ILE A 357 11.17 16.42 -13.38
CA ILE A 357 10.30 15.29 -13.70
C ILE A 357 10.71 14.10 -12.85
N LEU A 358 9.75 13.50 -12.13
CA LEU A 358 9.98 12.45 -11.16
C LEU A 358 9.45 11.11 -11.66
N PHE A 359 10.14 10.02 -11.32
CA PHE A 359 9.58 8.68 -11.45
C PHE A 359 8.52 8.43 -10.37
N GLY A 360 7.43 7.77 -10.75
CA GLY A 360 6.47 7.20 -9.82
C GLY A 360 5.67 6.09 -10.50
N THR A 361 4.94 5.27 -9.74
CA THR A 361 4.12 4.18 -10.33
C THR A 361 2.63 4.35 -10.09
N ASP A 362 2.24 4.98 -8.98
CA ASP A 362 0.88 4.99 -8.45
C ASP A 362 0.42 3.60 -7.97
N PHE A 363 1.36 2.78 -7.49
CA PHE A 363 1.05 1.52 -6.83
C PHE A 363 0.11 1.75 -5.64
N TRP A 364 -0.86 0.89 -5.32
CA TRP A 364 -1.34 -0.25 -6.08
C TRP A 364 -2.53 0.11 -6.97
N LEU A 365 -2.88 1.40 -7.11
CA LEU A 365 -3.95 1.85 -8.00
C LEU A 365 -3.63 1.52 -9.46
N VAL A 366 -2.36 1.62 -9.85
CA VAL A 366 -1.85 1.19 -11.17
C VAL A 366 -1.94 -0.32 -11.39
N ARG A 367 -2.23 -1.13 -10.35
CA ARG A 367 -2.38 -2.59 -10.50
C ARG A 367 -3.56 -2.97 -11.37
N THR A 368 -4.50 -2.07 -11.64
CA THR A 368 -5.51 -2.27 -12.70
C THR A 368 -4.89 -2.32 -14.10
N ALA A 369 -3.62 -1.92 -14.27
CA ALA A 369 -2.92 -1.88 -15.54
C ALA A 369 -1.61 -2.68 -15.57
N LEU A 370 -0.73 -2.60 -14.53
CA LEU A 370 0.50 -3.41 -14.48
C LEU A 370 1.10 -3.60 -13.07
N SER A 371 2.13 -4.46 -12.93
CA SER A 371 2.89 -4.66 -11.68
C SER A 371 3.97 -3.60 -11.40
N GLU A 372 4.35 -3.40 -10.13
CA GLU A 372 5.42 -2.46 -9.75
C GLU A 372 6.73 -2.79 -10.50
N ALA A 373 7.17 -4.04 -10.44
CA ALA A 373 8.40 -4.49 -11.10
C ALA A 373 8.35 -4.28 -12.63
N SER A 374 7.21 -4.55 -13.26
CA SER A 374 7.03 -4.34 -14.70
C SER A 374 7.11 -2.86 -15.08
N HIS A 375 6.65 -1.94 -14.23
CA HIS A 375 6.74 -0.49 -14.49
C HIS A 375 8.18 -0.01 -14.49
N TRP A 376 8.96 -0.43 -13.49
CA TRP A 376 10.40 -0.16 -13.43
C TRP A 376 11.13 -0.69 -14.66
N GLU A 377 10.95 -1.98 -14.96
CA GLU A 377 11.61 -2.61 -16.11
C GLU A 377 11.23 -1.97 -17.43
N TYR A 378 9.97 -1.55 -17.59
CA TYR A 378 9.52 -0.89 -18.81
C TYR A 378 10.26 0.42 -19.02
N PHE A 379 10.28 1.31 -18.04
CA PHE A 379 10.91 2.63 -18.20
C PHE A 379 12.44 2.54 -18.29
N GLU A 380 13.07 1.60 -17.57
CA GLU A 380 14.50 1.34 -17.69
C GLU A 380 14.86 0.91 -19.13
N LYS A 381 14.14 -0.06 -19.69
CA LYS A 381 14.36 -0.58 -21.05
C LYS A 381 13.97 0.44 -22.12
N ALA A 382 12.86 1.15 -21.95
CA ALA A 382 12.33 2.06 -22.95
C ALA A 382 13.15 3.36 -23.05
N LEU A 383 13.68 3.87 -21.92
CA LEU A 383 14.61 5.00 -21.96
C LEU A 383 15.95 4.60 -22.58
N ASP A 384 16.46 3.39 -22.34
CA ASP A 384 17.74 2.91 -22.90
C ASP A 384 18.89 3.94 -22.70
N ASP A 385 18.88 4.61 -21.55
CA ASP A 385 19.86 5.62 -21.14
C ASP A 385 19.97 5.62 -19.61
N GLU A 386 21.07 5.09 -19.10
CA GLU A 386 21.32 4.96 -17.66
C GLU A 386 21.38 6.34 -16.96
N GLY A 387 21.90 7.36 -17.65
CA GLY A 387 22.03 8.71 -17.11
C GLY A 387 20.67 9.35 -16.90
N LEU A 388 19.80 9.30 -17.92
CA LEU A 388 18.44 9.81 -17.83
C LEU A 388 17.59 9.00 -16.86
N PHE A 389 17.74 7.68 -16.83
CA PHE A 389 17.02 6.83 -15.88
C PHE A 389 17.43 7.16 -14.44
N ARG A 390 18.72 7.35 -14.16
CA ARG A 390 19.21 7.79 -12.85
C ARG A 390 18.73 9.20 -12.50
N GLN A 391 18.69 10.12 -13.46
CA GLN A 391 18.15 11.46 -13.25
C GLN A 391 16.68 11.40 -12.80
N LEU A 392 15.85 10.66 -13.55
CA LEU A 392 14.42 10.49 -13.32
C LEU A 392 14.10 9.77 -11.99
N THR A 393 14.87 8.74 -11.64
CA THR A 393 14.57 7.83 -10.52
C THR A 393 15.36 8.12 -9.25
N THR A 394 16.41 8.95 -9.31
CA THR A 394 17.29 9.21 -8.17
C THR A 394 17.54 10.70 -7.96
N ASN A 395 18.09 11.41 -8.96
CA ASN A 395 18.54 12.78 -8.75
C ASN A 395 17.37 13.74 -8.53
N ASN A 396 16.35 13.68 -9.40
CA ASN A 396 15.20 14.57 -9.32
C ASN A 396 14.36 14.30 -8.06
N PRO A 397 14.01 13.05 -7.70
CA PRO A 397 13.29 12.78 -6.45
C PRO A 397 14.06 13.21 -5.21
N ARG A 398 15.39 13.08 -5.19
CA ARG A 398 16.22 13.57 -4.08
C ARG A 398 16.08 15.08 -3.88
N GLY A 399 16.14 15.86 -4.97
CA GLY A 399 15.97 17.31 -4.93
C GLY A 399 14.57 17.73 -4.46
N PHE A 400 13.53 17.06 -4.96
CA PHE A 400 12.15 17.30 -4.54
C PHE A 400 11.94 17.01 -3.05
N LEU A 401 12.44 15.87 -2.56
CA LEU A 401 12.28 15.42 -1.17
C LEU A 401 13.16 16.19 -0.17
N GLY A 402 14.16 16.94 -0.64
CA GLY A 402 15.07 17.70 0.23
C GLY A 402 16.19 16.86 0.84
N PHE A 403 16.66 15.83 0.13
CA PHE A 403 17.86 15.10 0.54
C PHE A 403 19.10 16.01 0.49
N GLY A 404 19.96 15.87 1.49
CA GLY A 404 21.29 16.48 1.50
C GLY A 404 22.31 15.69 0.69
N ASP A 405 23.38 16.36 0.27
CA ASP A 405 24.54 15.73 -0.40
C ASP A 405 25.47 15.01 0.57
N ALA A 406 25.37 15.33 1.87
CA ALA A 406 26.10 14.68 2.95
C ALA A 406 25.20 14.47 4.19
N PRO A 407 25.57 13.55 5.10
CA PRO A 407 24.85 13.38 6.35
C PRO A 407 24.64 14.69 7.12
N GLY A 408 23.43 14.92 7.61
CA GLY A 408 23.04 16.11 8.38
C GLY A 408 22.74 17.36 7.53
N THR A 409 22.87 17.29 6.21
CA THR A 409 22.64 18.44 5.30
C THR A 409 21.27 18.45 4.61
N GLY A 410 20.39 17.50 4.94
CA GLY A 410 19.02 17.47 4.42
C GLY A 410 18.17 18.65 4.88
N GLY A 411 17.00 18.83 4.26
CA GLY A 411 15.99 19.81 4.66
C GLY A 411 15.36 19.49 6.02
N GLU A 412 14.59 20.45 6.55
CA GLU A 412 13.96 20.33 7.89
C GLU A 412 13.07 19.08 8.01
N ASN A 413 12.33 18.74 6.95
CA ASN A 413 11.51 17.52 6.89
C ASN A 413 12.35 16.23 7.06
N MET A 414 13.52 16.17 6.43
CA MET A 414 14.43 15.04 6.53
C MET A 414 15.09 14.97 7.90
N HIS A 415 15.40 16.12 8.53
CA HIS A 415 15.88 16.14 9.92
C HIS A 415 14.84 15.58 10.89
N HIS A 416 13.57 16.00 10.79
CA HIS A 416 12.49 15.47 11.64
C HIS A 416 12.27 13.97 11.41
N TYR A 417 12.37 13.50 10.16
CA TYR A 417 12.29 12.07 9.83
C TYR A 417 13.40 11.25 10.50
N VAL A 418 14.65 11.70 10.38
CA VAL A 418 15.81 11.04 10.99
C VAL A 418 15.69 11.06 12.51
N GLN A 419 15.27 12.20 13.08
CA GLN A 419 15.06 12.36 14.51
C GLN A 419 13.97 11.42 15.02
N PHE A 420 12.86 11.27 14.29
CA PHE A 420 11.80 10.31 14.61
C PHE A 420 12.32 8.88 14.70
N ILE A 421 13.10 8.41 13.71
CA ILE A 421 13.72 7.07 13.76
C ILE A 421 14.67 6.96 14.96
N LYS A 422 15.50 7.98 15.18
CA LYS A 422 16.44 8.03 16.30
C LYS A 422 15.73 7.91 17.64
N ASP A 423 14.60 8.60 17.83
CA ASP A 423 13.84 8.58 19.09
C ASP A 423 13.20 7.22 19.36
N HIS A 424 12.86 6.46 18.32
CA HIS A 424 12.23 5.14 18.43
C HIS A 424 13.22 3.96 18.30
N ARG A 425 14.52 4.24 18.15
CA ARG A 425 15.55 3.22 17.90
C ARG A 425 15.64 2.12 18.96
N GLY A 426 15.28 2.43 20.21
CA GLY A 426 15.34 1.48 21.32
C GLY A 426 14.22 0.45 21.33
N THR A 427 13.16 0.67 20.54
CA THR A 427 11.95 -0.18 20.50
C THR A 427 11.68 -0.74 19.11
N MET A 428 12.38 -0.27 18.08
CA MET A 428 12.19 -0.74 16.70
C MET A 428 12.85 -2.10 16.45
N ASN A 429 12.21 -2.90 15.60
CA ASN A 429 12.75 -4.14 15.05
C ASN A 429 12.57 -4.09 13.52
N PRO A 430 13.47 -3.39 12.79
CA PRO A 430 13.28 -3.16 11.36
C PRO A 430 13.41 -4.46 10.56
N VAL A 431 12.56 -4.60 9.53
CA VAL A 431 12.64 -5.71 8.58
C VAL A 431 13.79 -5.50 7.60
N SER A 432 13.91 -4.28 7.08
CA SER A 432 15.06 -3.86 6.26
C SER A 432 15.21 -2.34 6.37
N ALA A 433 16.42 -1.84 6.23
CA ALA A 433 16.71 -0.40 6.31
C ALA A 433 17.65 0.01 5.18
N ALA A 434 17.38 1.15 4.58
CA ALA A 434 18.21 1.70 3.50
C ALA A 434 19.60 2.10 4.02
N ASN A 435 20.61 2.08 3.14
CA ASN A 435 21.96 2.44 3.53
C ASN A 435 22.10 3.92 3.91
N TRP A 436 21.44 4.84 3.19
CA TRP A 436 21.56 6.28 3.47
C TRP A 436 21.13 6.66 4.89
N ILE A 437 20.11 6.01 5.46
CA ILE A 437 19.64 6.32 6.82
C ILE A 437 20.60 5.76 7.87
N LYS A 438 21.29 4.66 7.57
CA LYS A 438 22.34 4.13 8.45
C LYS A 438 23.52 5.11 8.48
N ASP A 439 23.95 5.59 7.32
CA ASP A 439 25.03 6.57 7.20
C ASP A 439 24.69 7.87 7.95
N GLU A 440 23.45 8.35 7.80
CA GLU A 440 22.92 9.52 8.50
C GLU A 440 22.96 9.35 10.02
N LEU A 441 22.45 8.22 10.53
CA LEU A 441 22.42 7.94 11.96
C LEU A 441 23.83 7.73 12.54
N GLN A 442 24.70 7.04 11.82
CA GLN A 442 26.08 6.82 12.22
C GLN A 442 26.88 8.13 12.28
N ALA A 443 26.69 9.02 11.30
CA ALA A 443 27.30 10.35 11.31
C ALA A 443 26.85 11.19 12.52
N GLN A 444 25.64 10.95 13.02
CA GLN A 444 25.10 11.57 14.23
C GLN A 444 25.41 10.80 15.54
N GLY A 445 26.30 9.81 15.49
CA GLY A 445 26.74 9.02 16.64
C GLY A 445 25.68 8.06 17.20
N ALA A 446 24.66 7.72 16.42
CA ALA A 446 23.65 6.73 16.81
C ALA A 446 24.11 5.32 16.40
N ASP A 447 23.84 4.34 17.27
CA ASP A 447 24.05 2.93 16.95
C ASP A 447 23.03 2.46 15.90
N VAL A 448 23.54 1.80 14.87
CA VAL A 448 22.77 1.26 13.74
C VAL A 448 22.75 -0.27 13.73
N ASN A 449 23.24 -0.91 14.81
CA ASN A 449 23.08 -2.34 15.05
C ASN A 449 21.64 -2.65 15.46
N TRP A 450 20.73 -2.51 14.51
CA TRP A 450 19.43 -3.14 14.64
C TRP A 450 19.65 -4.62 14.36
N THR A 451 19.19 -5.49 15.26
CA THR A 451 18.97 -6.88 14.88
C THR A 451 17.92 -6.85 13.77
N THR A 452 18.35 -6.89 12.51
CA THR A 452 17.46 -7.21 11.41
C THR A 452 17.02 -8.63 11.70
N THR A 453 15.86 -8.81 12.35
CA THR A 453 15.15 -10.05 12.16
C THR A 453 14.77 -10.03 10.69
N THR A 454 15.62 -10.64 9.86
CA THR A 454 15.17 -11.27 8.62
C THR A 454 13.80 -11.86 8.93
N PRO A 455 12.75 -11.60 8.13
CA PRO A 455 11.43 -12.20 8.34
C PRO A 455 11.67 -13.67 8.66
N ASN A 456 11.47 -14.04 9.92
CA ASN A 456 11.94 -15.32 10.40
C ASN A 456 11.22 -16.33 9.51
N ALA A 457 11.92 -17.28 8.89
CA ALA A 457 11.24 -18.29 8.08
C ALA A 457 10.13 -19.01 8.88
N ARG A 458 10.20 -18.91 10.22
CA ARG A 458 9.24 -19.39 11.22
C ARG A 458 8.10 -18.42 11.59
N TRP A 459 8.11 -17.16 11.17
CA TRP A 459 7.05 -16.16 11.43
C TRP A 459 6.83 -15.29 10.19
N ASN A 460 5.73 -15.55 9.49
CA ASN A 460 5.55 -15.17 8.10
C ASN A 460 4.08 -14.82 7.86
N ALA A 461 3.81 -13.62 7.32
CA ALA A 461 2.45 -13.16 7.03
C ALA A 461 1.80 -13.84 5.84
N ASN A 462 2.60 -14.54 5.01
CA ASN A 462 2.11 -15.40 3.94
C ASN A 462 1.81 -16.82 4.43
N ASN A 463 2.05 -17.13 5.72
CA ASN A 463 1.68 -18.40 6.32
C ASN A 463 0.38 -18.23 7.12
N GLU A 464 -0.65 -18.97 6.70
CA GLU A 464 -2.00 -18.83 7.22
C GLU A 464 -2.15 -19.29 8.68
N ALA A 465 -1.38 -20.31 9.10
CA ALA A 465 -1.35 -20.75 10.48
C ALA A 465 -0.84 -19.63 11.40
N HIS A 466 0.19 -18.92 10.95
CA HIS A 466 0.81 -17.84 11.71
C HIS A 466 -0.17 -16.67 11.88
N VAL A 467 -0.77 -16.22 10.77
CA VAL A 467 -1.72 -15.11 10.76
C VAL A 467 -2.92 -15.42 11.65
N ARG A 468 -3.56 -16.58 11.45
CA ARG A 468 -4.75 -16.96 12.23
C ARG A 468 -4.47 -17.10 13.72
N LEU A 469 -3.32 -17.67 14.09
CA LEU A 469 -2.91 -17.74 15.50
C LEU A 469 -2.83 -16.34 16.11
N PHE A 470 -2.12 -15.43 15.45
CA PHE A 470 -1.89 -14.08 15.96
C PHE A 470 -3.21 -13.36 16.24
N TRP A 471 -4.12 -13.30 15.25
CA TRP A 471 -5.40 -12.60 15.39
C TRP A 471 -6.27 -13.24 16.47
N TYR A 472 -6.31 -14.57 16.54
CA TYR A 472 -7.05 -15.28 17.58
C TYR A 472 -6.56 -14.90 18.99
N LEU A 473 -5.25 -14.94 19.23
CA LEU A 473 -4.68 -14.61 20.54
C LEU A 473 -4.79 -13.12 20.87
N ARG A 474 -4.61 -12.25 19.87
CA ARG A 474 -4.78 -10.81 20.04
C ARG A 474 -6.20 -10.45 20.52
N ASP A 475 -7.21 -11.01 19.87
CA ASP A 475 -8.60 -10.63 20.12
C ASP A 475 -9.18 -11.29 21.37
N ASN A 476 -8.73 -12.51 21.68
CA ASN A 476 -9.30 -13.30 22.77
C ASN A 476 -8.45 -13.31 24.03
N GLN A 477 -7.15 -13.02 23.96
CA GLN A 477 -6.22 -13.26 25.07
C GLN A 477 -5.33 -12.07 25.42
N MET A 478 -5.07 -11.13 24.52
CA MET A 478 -4.32 -9.92 24.89
C MET A 478 -5.18 -8.96 25.71
N GLY A 479 -4.59 -8.42 26.79
CA GLY A 479 -5.18 -7.33 27.55
C GLY A 479 -5.29 -6.04 26.73
N LYS A 480 -6.16 -5.11 27.16
CA LYS A 480 -6.49 -3.89 26.40
C LYS A 480 -5.25 -3.10 25.92
N LYS A 481 -4.23 -2.95 26.78
CA LYS A 481 -2.99 -2.23 26.47
C LYS A 481 -2.17 -2.94 25.39
N ASP A 482 -1.93 -4.23 25.57
CA ASP A 482 -1.13 -5.02 24.62
C ASP A 482 -1.86 -5.16 23.27
N ARG A 483 -3.19 -5.36 23.31
CA ARG A 483 -4.03 -5.45 22.11
C ARG A 483 -3.99 -4.18 21.27
N SER A 484 -3.99 -2.99 21.90
CA SER A 484 -3.96 -1.71 21.18
C SER A 484 -2.65 -1.43 20.46
N SER A 485 -1.56 -2.10 20.86
CA SER A 485 -0.23 -1.98 20.25
C SER A 485 0.20 -3.25 19.53
N ALA A 486 -0.69 -4.23 19.37
CA ALA A 486 -0.34 -5.53 18.84
C ALA A 486 -0.17 -5.46 17.32
N ASP A 487 0.98 -5.93 16.84
CA ASP A 487 1.30 -5.98 15.43
C ASP A 487 1.92 -7.33 15.09
N PHE A 488 1.29 -8.02 14.13
CA PHE A 488 1.73 -9.34 13.65
C PHE A 488 3.23 -9.33 13.39
N TYR A 489 3.76 -8.30 12.76
CA TYR A 489 5.12 -8.32 12.25
C TYR A 489 6.19 -8.05 13.30
N THR A 490 5.82 -7.48 14.45
CA THR A 490 6.74 -7.17 15.56
C THR A 490 6.56 -8.11 16.75
N ASP A 491 5.39 -8.74 16.89
CA ASP A 491 5.04 -9.59 18.03
C ASP A 491 5.38 -11.07 17.86
N ALA A 492 6.28 -11.43 16.93
CA ALA A 492 6.76 -12.80 16.77
C ALA A 492 7.25 -13.42 18.10
N TYR A 493 7.89 -12.62 18.95
CA TYR A 493 8.42 -13.04 20.26
C TYR A 493 7.52 -12.64 21.43
N PHE A 494 6.25 -12.31 21.18
CA PHE A 494 5.30 -12.02 22.26
C PHE A 494 5.10 -13.28 23.12
N SER A 495 5.38 -13.16 24.42
CA SER A 495 5.34 -14.28 25.35
C SER A 495 3.89 -14.66 25.69
N VAL A 496 3.59 -15.96 25.67
CA VAL A 496 2.28 -16.47 26.08
C VAL A 496 1.98 -16.18 27.56
N THR A 497 3.02 -15.91 28.36
CA THR A 497 2.90 -15.54 29.78
C THR A 497 2.21 -14.21 30.03
N ARG A 498 2.12 -13.36 28.98
CA ARG A 498 1.43 -12.05 29.03
C ARG A 498 -0.05 -12.14 28.65
N LEU A 499 -0.53 -13.32 28.25
CA LEU A 499 -1.91 -13.55 27.87
C LEU A 499 -2.82 -13.73 29.09
N GLN A 500 -4.09 -13.35 28.95
CA GLN A 500 -5.07 -13.32 30.05
C GLN A 500 -5.31 -14.68 30.73
N TYR A 501 -5.13 -15.80 30.03
CA TYR A 501 -5.27 -17.13 30.66
C TYR A 501 -4.12 -17.46 31.63
N TRP A 502 -2.97 -16.78 31.51
CA TRP A 502 -1.74 -17.16 32.17
C TRP A 502 -1.69 -16.68 33.63
N ASN A 503 -2.15 -17.57 34.53
CA ASN A 503 -2.14 -17.33 35.98
C ASN A 503 -1.34 -18.40 36.76
N LYS A 504 -0.36 -19.03 36.09
CA LYS A 504 0.48 -20.08 36.69
C LYS A 504 1.16 -19.56 37.95
N GLY A 505 1.08 -20.31 39.05
CA GLY A 505 1.63 -19.92 40.36
C GLY A 505 0.68 -19.14 41.27
N PHE A 506 -0.42 -18.60 40.73
CA PHE A 506 -1.48 -17.93 41.50
C PHE A 506 -2.76 -18.77 41.64
N GLU A 507 -2.81 -19.92 40.97
CA GLU A 507 -3.90 -20.89 41.04
C GLU A 507 -3.38 -22.33 41.05
N SER A 508 -4.25 -23.30 41.36
CA SER A 508 -3.85 -24.71 41.37
C SER A 508 -3.48 -25.18 39.96
N SER A 509 -2.50 -26.07 39.85
CA SER A 509 -2.07 -26.62 38.55
C SER A 509 -3.23 -27.22 37.77
N ALA A 510 -4.18 -27.88 38.45
CA ALA A 510 -5.36 -28.43 37.82
C ALA A 510 -6.27 -27.37 37.15
N ILE A 511 -6.39 -26.18 37.75
CA ILE A 511 -7.17 -25.08 37.17
C ILE A 511 -6.42 -24.46 35.98
N PHE A 512 -5.11 -24.25 36.12
CA PHE A 512 -4.28 -23.70 35.05
C PHE A 512 -4.29 -24.59 33.80
N TYR A 513 -4.11 -25.90 33.95
CA TYR A 513 -4.18 -26.83 32.81
C TYR A 513 -5.57 -26.88 32.18
N ARG A 514 -6.66 -26.74 32.96
CA ARG A 514 -8.02 -26.62 32.39
C ARG A 514 -8.19 -25.37 31.53
N LYS A 515 -7.55 -24.25 31.89
CA LYS A 515 -7.56 -23.04 31.04
C LYS A 515 -6.76 -23.23 29.77
N CYS A 516 -5.59 -23.84 29.85
CA CYS A 516 -4.80 -24.20 28.66
C CYS A 516 -5.61 -25.11 27.73
N GLU A 517 -6.31 -26.12 28.27
CA GLU A 517 -7.22 -26.97 27.50
C GLU A 517 -8.38 -26.19 26.88
N ALA A 518 -8.99 -25.27 27.61
CA ALA A 518 -10.09 -24.46 27.10
C ALA A 518 -9.63 -23.56 25.95
N LEU A 519 -8.46 -22.93 26.10
CA LEU A 519 -7.85 -22.10 25.07
C LEU A 519 -7.47 -22.94 23.83
N ALA A 520 -6.79 -24.07 24.01
CA ALA A 520 -6.46 -24.99 22.91
C ALA A 520 -7.71 -25.50 22.17
N LYS A 521 -8.80 -25.82 22.89
CA LYS A 521 -10.09 -26.20 22.30
C LYS A 521 -10.74 -25.04 21.53
N GLY A 522 -10.55 -23.80 22.00
CA GLY A 522 -10.98 -22.59 21.32
C GLY A 522 -10.21 -22.33 20.03
N MET A 523 -8.88 -22.43 20.08
CA MET A 523 -7.99 -22.34 18.92
C MET A 523 -8.32 -23.42 17.88
N ASP A 524 -8.41 -24.69 18.30
CA ASP A 524 -8.80 -25.81 17.44
C ASP A 524 -10.13 -25.58 16.73
N ARG A 525 -11.12 -25.07 17.48
CA ARG A 525 -12.42 -24.72 16.91
C ARG A 525 -12.28 -23.62 15.87
N TYR A 526 -11.60 -22.54 16.22
CA TYR A 526 -11.39 -21.39 15.33
C TYR A 526 -10.65 -21.77 14.04
N PHE A 527 -9.61 -22.59 14.12
CA PHE A 527 -8.89 -23.09 12.95
C PHE A 527 -9.76 -24.00 12.08
N ARG A 528 -10.54 -24.90 12.67
CA ARG A 528 -11.45 -25.76 11.89
C ARG A 528 -12.61 -24.98 11.28
N GLU A 529 -13.15 -23.97 11.96
CA GLU A 529 -14.14 -23.04 11.41
C GLU A 529 -13.53 -22.22 10.25
N SER A 530 -12.22 -21.98 10.31
CA SER A 530 -11.39 -21.44 9.23
C SER A 530 -10.98 -22.49 8.18
N LYS A 531 -11.67 -23.64 8.11
CA LYS A 531 -11.43 -24.75 7.17
C LYS A 531 -10.07 -25.45 7.29
N ALA A 532 -9.33 -25.25 8.37
CA ALA A 532 -8.09 -26.01 8.61
C ALA A 532 -8.40 -27.50 8.78
N THR A 533 -7.61 -28.34 8.11
CA THR A 533 -7.58 -29.79 8.37
C THR A 533 -6.38 -30.12 9.25
N TYR A 534 -6.29 -31.36 9.73
CA TYR A 534 -5.07 -31.80 10.39
C TYR A 534 -4.05 -32.21 9.35
N GLU A 535 -2.79 -31.88 9.59
CA GLU A 535 -1.68 -32.41 8.81
C GLU A 535 -1.68 -33.95 8.77
N LYS A 536 -1.07 -34.55 7.75
CA LYS A 536 -1.13 -36.02 7.50
C LYS A 536 -0.76 -36.88 8.72
N ASN A 537 0.09 -36.35 9.60
CA ASN A 537 0.59 -37.02 10.81
C ASN A 537 -0.01 -36.47 12.11
N ALA A 538 -1.09 -35.69 12.03
CA ALA A 538 -1.77 -35.07 13.16
C ALA A 538 -3.25 -35.49 13.21
N ASN A 539 -3.82 -35.42 14.40
CA ASN A 539 -5.26 -35.56 14.62
C ASN A 539 -5.67 -34.66 15.78
N ARG A 540 -6.97 -34.49 16.00
CA ARG A 540 -7.51 -33.61 17.05
C ARG A 540 -6.93 -33.86 18.44
N ALA A 541 -6.81 -35.12 18.83
CA ALA A 541 -6.29 -35.44 20.17
C ALA A 541 -4.82 -35.02 20.30
N MET A 542 -4.01 -35.30 19.27
CA MET A 542 -2.60 -34.90 19.22
C MET A 542 -2.43 -33.38 19.18
N ALA A 543 -3.23 -32.69 18.37
CA ALA A 543 -3.18 -31.24 18.24
C ALA A 543 -3.51 -30.55 19.57
N LEU A 544 -4.61 -30.96 20.23
CA LEU A 544 -4.97 -30.44 21.54
C LEU A 544 -3.89 -30.73 22.58
N GLN A 545 -3.32 -31.94 22.59
CA GLN A 545 -2.24 -32.28 23.52
C GLN A 545 -1.00 -31.40 23.33
N LYS A 546 -0.54 -31.24 22.08
CA LYS A 546 0.64 -30.43 21.75
C LYS A 546 0.39 -28.94 22.02
N LEU A 547 -0.77 -28.40 21.67
CA LEU A 547 -1.15 -27.02 21.97
C LEU A 547 -1.20 -26.77 23.48
N VAL A 548 -1.80 -27.68 24.26
CA VAL A 548 -1.83 -27.55 25.73
C VAL A 548 -0.42 -27.56 26.32
N ALA A 549 0.47 -28.41 25.81
CA ALA A 549 1.86 -28.43 26.25
C ALA A 549 2.58 -27.10 25.95
N ALA A 550 2.44 -26.59 24.73
CA ALA A 550 3.03 -25.31 24.34
C ALA A 550 2.46 -24.12 25.13
N LEU A 551 1.14 -24.09 25.33
CA LEU A 551 0.46 -23.06 26.12
C LEU A 551 0.77 -23.13 27.63
N ALA A 552 1.30 -24.25 28.13
CA ALA A 552 1.70 -24.40 29.53
C ALA A 552 3.19 -24.15 29.78
N ASP A 553 3.98 -24.05 28.70
CA ASP A 553 5.40 -23.77 28.73
C ASP A 553 5.66 -22.26 28.85
N GLU A 554 6.47 -21.90 29.83
CA GLU A 554 6.78 -20.52 30.21
C GLU A 554 7.71 -19.86 29.20
N GLY A 555 8.48 -20.67 28.45
CA GLY A 555 9.36 -20.21 27.38
C GLY A 555 8.64 -19.96 26.05
N SER A 556 7.38 -20.36 25.91
CA SER A 556 6.66 -20.24 24.64
C SER A 556 6.40 -18.80 24.24
N VAL A 557 6.69 -18.51 22.98
CA VAL A 557 6.36 -17.26 22.30
C VAL A 557 5.49 -17.54 21.08
N PHE A 558 4.93 -16.48 20.51
CA PHE A 558 4.01 -16.57 19.37
C PHE A 558 4.62 -17.32 18.18
N VAL A 559 5.88 -17.08 17.83
CA VAL A 559 6.56 -17.76 16.71
C VAL A 559 6.66 -19.27 16.88
N ASP A 560 6.91 -19.75 18.09
CA ASP A 560 6.97 -21.18 18.38
C ASP A 560 5.58 -21.82 18.33
N LEU A 561 4.58 -21.12 18.88
CA LEU A 561 3.20 -21.57 18.85
C LEU A 561 2.64 -21.57 17.41
N ALA A 562 3.04 -20.60 16.58
CA ALA A 562 2.67 -20.53 15.16
C ALA A 562 3.33 -21.63 14.34
N SER A 563 4.62 -21.88 14.54
CA SER A 563 5.31 -23.01 13.91
C SER A 563 4.62 -24.33 14.28
N LEU A 564 4.24 -24.49 15.55
CA LEU A 564 3.52 -25.67 16.00
C LEU A 564 2.12 -25.77 15.37
N CYS A 565 1.41 -24.65 15.21
CA CYS A 565 0.14 -24.63 14.49
C CYS A 565 0.32 -25.05 13.03
N ASP A 566 1.35 -24.56 12.35
CA ASP A 566 1.70 -24.93 10.97
C ASP A 566 2.01 -26.44 10.83
N GLU A 567 2.71 -27.04 11.82
CA GLU A 567 2.95 -28.48 11.86
C GLU A 567 1.71 -29.35 12.10
N LEU A 568 0.70 -28.79 12.76
CA LEU A 568 -0.48 -29.51 13.23
C LEU A 568 -1.67 -29.39 12.28
N TYR A 569 -1.80 -28.22 11.66
CA TYR A 569 -2.96 -27.80 10.92
C TYR A 569 -2.55 -27.46 9.50
N ASN A 570 -3.15 -28.17 8.56
CA ASN A 570 -3.00 -27.85 7.18
C ASN A 570 -4.07 -26.83 6.77
N PHE A 571 -3.61 -25.61 6.50
CA PHE A 571 -4.43 -24.53 5.94
C PHE A 571 -4.37 -24.51 4.40
N SER A 572 -3.53 -25.35 3.78
CA SER A 572 -3.59 -25.60 2.35
C SER A 572 -4.84 -26.41 2.01
N THR A 573 -5.38 -26.13 0.84
CA THR A 573 -6.66 -26.66 0.41
C THR A 573 -6.55 -28.04 -0.24
N GLU A 574 -5.35 -28.58 -0.41
CA GLU A 574 -5.11 -29.87 -1.06
C GLU A 574 -5.29 -31.02 -0.05
N GLY A 575 -6.53 -31.47 0.21
CA GLY A 575 -6.70 -32.64 1.06
C GLY A 575 -8.10 -32.99 1.57
N ALA A 576 -9.11 -33.07 0.70
CA ALA A 576 -10.28 -33.94 0.85
C ALA A 576 -10.97 -34.07 -0.50
#